data_AF-A0A7J6PDJ2-F1
#
_entry.id   AF-A0A7J6PDJ2-F1
#
_cell.length_a   1.000
_cell.length_b   1.000
_cell.length_c   1.000
_cell.angle_alpha   90.00
_cell.angle_beta   90.00
_cell.angle_gamma   90.00
#
_symmetry.space_group_name_H-M   'P 1'
#
loop_
_entity.id
_entity.type
_entity.pdbx_description
1 polymer ?
#
loop_
_entity_poly.entity_id
_entity_poly.type
_entity_poly.pdbx_seq_one_letter_code
_entity_poly.pdbx_strand_id
1 'polypeptide(L)'
;VVVVAGNYDYITNAIGNLNWMTGLKGKDNYGEKLRAVQPKTLKYPKGGVLGTVRALKYATTGAKIAFINVTDGGHYSDLNNPRGIQRSFQDFLYGRLW
;
A
#
# COMPACT_ATOMS: atom_id res chain seq x y z
N VAL A 1 0.68 1.77 -9.56
CA VAL A 1 -0.28 0.83 -8.93
C VAL A 1 -0.22 0.99 -7.43
N VAL A 2 -1.36 1.02 -6.75
CA VAL A 2 -1.43 0.96 -5.30
C VAL A 2 -2.39 -0.17 -4.94
N VAL A 3 -1.99 -1.04 -4.04
CA VAL A 3 -2.86 -2.05 -3.43
C VAL A 3 -3.08 -1.66 -1.99
N VAL A 4 -4.35 -1.62 -1.60
CA VAL A 4 -4.79 -1.32 -0.23
C VAL A 4 -5.52 -2.54 0.28
N ALA A 5 -5.11 -3.07 1.42
CA ALA A 5 -5.72 -4.27 2.00
C ALA A 5 -5.89 -4.09 3.51
N GLY A 6 -7.07 -4.48 4.01
CA GLY A 6 -7.32 -4.59 5.44
C GLY A 6 -6.60 -5.79 6.05
N ASN A 7 -5.95 -5.61 7.20
CA ASN A 7 -5.22 -6.69 7.88
C ASN A 7 -6.14 -7.76 8.49
N TYR A 8 -7.44 -7.48 8.65
CA TYR A 8 -8.47 -8.41 9.17
C TYR A 8 -9.37 -8.97 8.07
N ASP A 9 -9.17 -8.59 6.81
CA ASP A 9 -9.84 -9.27 5.70
C ASP A 9 -9.28 -10.69 5.53
N TYR A 10 -10.15 -11.68 5.58
CA TYR A 10 -9.79 -13.08 5.35
C TYR A 10 -9.84 -13.46 3.87
N ILE A 11 -10.86 -12.98 3.14
CA ILE A 11 -11.19 -13.44 1.78
C ILE A 11 -10.14 -12.93 0.79
N THR A 12 -9.85 -11.62 0.83
CA THR A 12 -8.83 -10.97 0.00
C THR A 12 -7.72 -10.40 0.88
N ASN A 13 -7.11 -11.27 1.68
CA ASN A 13 -6.23 -10.87 2.77
C ASN A 13 -4.95 -10.12 2.35
N ALA A 14 -4.45 -9.29 3.27
CA ALA A 14 -3.25 -8.47 3.08
C ALA A 14 -1.99 -9.29 2.75
N ILE A 15 -1.85 -10.50 3.30
CA ILE A 15 -0.67 -11.36 3.09
C ILE A 15 -0.62 -11.86 1.63
N GLY A 16 -1.73 -12.37 1.10
CA GLY A 16 -1.87 -12.83 -0.27
C GLY A 16 -1.61 -11.70 -1.27
N ASN A 17 -2.17 -10.52 -1.01
CA ASN A 17 -1.91 -9.32 -1.82
C ASN A 17 -0.42 -8.94 -1.83
N LEU A 18 0.24 -8.89 -0.66
CA LEU A 18 1.68 -8.59 -0.59
C LEU A 18 2.53 -9.66 -1.28
N ASN A 19 2.19 -10.94 -1.13
CA ASN A 19 2.90 -12.04 -1.79
C ASN A 19 2.79 -11.94 -3.31
N TRP A 20 1.59 -11.67 -3.84
CA TRP A 20 1.40 -11.41 -5.25
C TRP A 20 2.25 -10.23 -5.74
N MET A 21 2.19 -9.08 -5.04
CA MET A 21 2.97 -7.90 -5.42
C MET A 21 4.47 -8.15 -5.40
N THR A 22 4.99 -8.85 -4.39
CA THR A 22 6.42 -9.16 -4.28
C THR A 22 6.86 -10.31 -5.18
N GLY A 23 5.93 -11.02 -5.81
CA GLY A 23 6.18 -12.02 -6.85
C GLY A 23 6.20 -11.46 -8.28
N LEU A 24 5.83 -10.19 -8.47
CA LEU A 24 5.77 -9.57 -9.79
C LEU A 24 7.14 -9.54 -10.47
N LYS A 25 7.26 -10.28 -11.57
CA LYS A 25 8.37 -10.18 -12.52
C LYS A 25 8.05 -9.07 -13.52
N GLY A 26 8.90 -8.06 -13.59
CA GLY A 26 8.77 -6.93 -14.50
C GLY A 26 10.15 -6.52 -15.02
N LYS A 27 10.22 -5.48 -15.85
CA LYS A 27 11.46 -5.02 -16.47
C LYS A 27 12.61 -4.78 -15.47
N ASP A 28 12.28 -4.33 -14.25
CA ASP A 28 13.26 -4.05 -13.20
C ASP A 28 13.14 -4.97 -11.97
N ASN A 29 12.62 -6.21 -12.10
CA ASN A 29 12.31 -7.11 -10.98
C ASN A 29 11.49 -6.42 -9.88
N TYR A 30 10.33 -5.88 -10.28
CA TYR A 30 9.53 -4.99 -9.45
C TYR A 30 9.23 -5.58 -8.05
N GLY A 31 8.81 -6.84 -7.99
CA GLY A 31 8.45 -7.49 -6.73
C GLY A 31 9.62 -7.65 -5.76
N GLU A 32 10.81 -7.99 -6.25
CA GLU A 32 12.01 -8.17 -5.42
C GLU A 32 12.45 -6.85 -4.78
N LYS A 33 12.46 -5.77 -5.56
CA LYS A 33 12.81 -4.44 -5.04
C LYS A 33 11.79 -3.94 -4.03
N LEU A 34 10.49 -4.19 -4.25
CA LEU A 34 9.46 -3.85 -3.27
C LEU A 34 9.59 -4.66 -1.97
N ARG A 35 9.96 -5.94 -2.07
CA ARG A 35 10.19 -6.80 -0.90
C ARG A 35 11.28 -6.24 0.01
N ALA A 36 12.33 -5.66 -0.57
CA ALA A 36 13.43 -5.02 0.16
C ALA A 36 13.04 -3.69 0.83
N VAL A 37 11.94 -3.05 0.43
CA VAL A 37 11.46 -1.81 1.05
C VAL A 37 10.90 -2.10 2.43
N GLN A 38 11.50 -1.51 3.47
CA GLN A 38 10.98 -1.59 4.83
C GLN A 38 9.63 -0.87 4.94
N PRO A 39 8.60 -1.50 5.54
CA PRO A 39 7.32 -0.83 5.79
C PRO A 39 7.51 0.43 6.65
N LYS A 40 6.85 1.52 6.26
CA LYS A 40 6.79 2.75 7.05
C LYS A 40 5.39 2.94 7.60
N THR A 41 5.28 3.51 8.81
CA THR A 41 3.97 3.89 9.34
C THR A 41 3.35 4.98 8.48
N LEU A 42 2.12 4.77 8.02
CA LEU A 42 1.33 5.73 7.27
C LEU A 42 0.33 6.40 8.22
N LYS A 43 0.56 7.68 8.51
CA LYS A 43 -0.24 8.47 9.45
C LYS A 43 -0.67 9.80 8.85
N TYR A 44 -1.86 10.25 9.20
CA TYR A 44 -2.46 11.47 8.67
C TYR A 44 -2.80 12.49 9.76
N PRO A 45 -2.50 13.79 9.57
CA PRO A 45 -2.90 14.83 10.53
C PRO A 45 -4.42 14.88 10.67
N LYS A 46 -4.97 14.51 11.83
CA LYS A 46 -6.42 14.34 12.13
C LYS A 46 -7.08 13.02 11.66
N GLY A 47 -6.34 12.13 11.00
CA GLY A 47 -6.80 10.79 10.60
C GLY A 47 -6.21 9.66 11.45
N GLY A 48 -5.19 9.96 12.25
CA GLY A 48 -4.48 8.95 13.02
C GLY A 48 -3.57 8.08 12.15
N VAL A 49 -3.23 6.89 12.65
CA VAL A 49 -2.49 5.88 11.91
C VAL A 49 -3.46 5.11 11.02
N LEU A 50 -3.23 5.10 9.71
CA LEU A 50 -3.98 4.25 8.79
C LEU A 50 -3.41 2.82 8.79
N GLY A 51 -2.08 2.70 8.89
CA GLY A 51 -1.39 1.42 8.94
C GLY A 51 0.04 1.55 8.46
N THR A 52 0.50 0.65 7.59
CA THR A 52 1.85 0.68 7.03
C THR A 52 1.86 0.72 5.51
N VAL A 53 2.91 1.32 4.94
CA VAL A 53 3.11 1.41 3.50
C VAL A 53 4.50 0.92 3.11
N ARG A 54 4.57 0.10 2.06
CA ARG A 54 5.78 -0.12 1.25
C ARG A 54 5.56 0.58 -0.07
N ALA A 55 6.37 1.57 -0.42
CA ALA A 55 6.24 2.32 -1.67
C ALA A 55 7.59 2.39 -2.39
N LEU A 56 7.56 2.27 -3.71
CA LEU A 56 8.75 2.33 -4.54
C LEU A 56 8.43 3.01 -5.88
N LYS A 57 9.30 3.94 -6.27
CA LYS A 57 9.40 4.48 -7.63
C LYS A 57 10.65 3.93 -8.31
N TYR A 58 10.50 3.32 -9.47
CA TYR A 58 11.61 2.78 -10.25
C TYR A 58 12.26 3.89 -11.07
N ALA A 59 13.57 4.09 -10.90
CA ALA A 59 14.30 5.19 -11.53
C ALA A 59 14.35 5.11 -13.06
N THR A 60 14.50 3.90 -13.60
CA THR A 60 14.67 3.61 -15.04
C THR A 60 13.38 3.75 -15.84
N THR A 61 12.26 3.32 -15.26
CA THR A 61 10.96 3.25 -15.96
C THR A 61 9.97 4.32 -15.49
N GLY A 62 10.25 4.98 -14.35
CA GLY A 62 9.30 5.88 -13.69
C GLY A 62 8.09 5.16 -13.10
N ALA A 63 7.99 3.83 -13.24
CA ALA A 63 6.92 3.01 -12.70
C ALA A 63 6.85 3.17 -11.17
N LYS A 64 5.65 3.03 -10.60
CA LYS A 64 5.44 3.19 -9.18
C LYS A 64 4.52 2.12 -8.64
N ILE A 65 4.93 1.46 -7.57
CA ILE A 65 4.10 0.48 -6.87
C ILE A 65 4.11 0.76 -5.37
N ALA A 66 2.94 0.63 -4.74
CA ALA A 66 2.83 0.67 -3.29
C ALA A 66 1.84 -0.37 -2.76
N PHE A 67 2.13 -0.87 -1.58
CA PHE A 67 1.27 -1.73 -0.78
C PHE A 67 0.97 -1.03 0.53
N ILE A 68 -0.31 -0.78 0.81
CA ILE A 68 -0.82 -0.22 2.05
C ILE A 68 -1.55 -1.33 2.81
N ASN A 69 -1.00 -1.68 3.98
CA ASN A 69 -1.67 -2.56 4.94
C ASN A 69 -2.42 -1.70 5.95
N VAL A 70 -3.74 -1.75 5.92
CA VAL A 70 -4.63 -0.95 6.79
C VAL A 70 -4.79 -1.68 8.11
N THR A 71 -4.44 -1.01 9.22
CA THR A 71 -4.64 -1.54 10.57
C THR A 71 -6.12 -1.52 10.92
N ASP A 72 -6.58 -2.61 11.55
CA ASP A 72 -7.97 -2.85 11.95
C ASP A 72 -8.97 -2.71 10.77
N GLY A 73 -8.50 -3.01 9.56
CA GLY A 73 -9.29 -2.94 8.33
C GLY A 73 -9.85 -4.31 7.95
N GLY A 74 -11.17 -4.38 7.72
CA GLY A 74 -11.81 -5.55 7.12
C GLY A 74 -11.83 -5.50 5.59
N HIS A 75 -12.71 -6.29 4.98
CA HIS A 75 -12.90 -6.31 3.51
C HIS A 75 -13.22 -4.92 2.95
N TYR A 76 -14.09 -4.19 3.66
CA TYR A 76 -14.43 -2.79 3.37
C TYR A 76 -13.66 -1.85 4.28
N SER A 77 -12.33 -1.80 4.13
CA SER A 77 -11.44 -0.99 4.97
C SER A 77 -11.75 0.52 4.97
N ASP A 78 -12.44 0.99 3.94
CA ASP A 78 -12.99 2.35 3.83
C ASP A 78 -14.12 2.63 4.82
N LEU A 79 -14.89 1.63 5.24
CA LEU A 79 -15.89 1.79 6.30
C LEU A 79 -15.25 1.87 7.69
N ASN A 80 -14.10 1.22 7.89
CA ASN A 80 -13.36 1.27 9.15
C ASN A 80 -12.56 2.57 9.31
N ASN A 81 -11.94 3.05 8.23
CA ASN A 81 -11.04 4.21 8.27
C ASN A 81 -11.21 5.17 7.06
N PRO A 82 -12.42 5.74 6.86
CA PRO A 82 -12.77 6.45 5.62
C PRO A 82 -11.86 7.64 5.32
N ARG A 83 -11.49 8.41 6.36
CA ARG A 83 -10.62 9.59 6.23
C ARG A 83 -9.20 9.20 5.86
N GLY A 84 -8.67 8.12 6.43
CA GLY A 84 -7.34 7.63 6.11
C GLY A 84 -7.27 7.12 4.67
N ILE A 85 -8.27 6.33 4.24
CA ILE A 85 -8.36 5.81 2.88
C ILE A 85 -8.52 6.93 1.84
N GLN A 86 -9.38 7.91 2.09
CA GLN A 86 -9.54 9.06 1.18
C GLN A 86 -8.21 9.81 1.01
N ARG A 87 -7.46 10.02 2.10
CA ARG A 87 -6.18 10.72 2.05
C ARG A 87 -5.08 9.90 1.36
N SER A 88 -5.01 8.60 1.59
CA SER A 88 -4.04 7.74 0.88
C SER A 88 -4.31 7.70 -0.62
N PHE A 89 -5.59 7.72 -1.02
CA PHE A 89 -5.97 7.88 -2.41
C PHE A 89 -5.54 9.23 -2.99
N GLN A 90 -5.72 10.33 -2.26
CA GLN A 90 -5.23 11.65 -2.67
C GLN A 90 -3.70 11.70 -2.78
N ASP A 91 -2.97 11.12 -1.82
CA ASP A 91 -1.51 11.05 -1.88
C ASP A 91 -1.01 10.25 -3.08
N PHE A 92 -1.72 9.19 -3.46
CA PHE A 92 -1.47 8.47 -4.69
C PHE A 92 -1.63 9.38 -5.92
N LEU A 93 -2.77 10.07 -6.04
CA LEU A 93 -3.08 10.95 -7.18
C LEU A 93 -2.09 12.13 -7.30
N TYR A 94 -1.73 12.75 -6.18
CA TYR A 94 -0.81 13.89 -6.13
C TYR A 94 0.67 13.49 -6.07
N GLY A 95 0.98 12.20 -6.10
CA GLY A 95 2.36 11.71 -6.10
C GLY A 95 3.11 11.90 -4.78
N ARG A 96 2.41 11.99 -3.65
CA ARG A 96 2.97 12.15 -2.29
C ARG A 96 3.24 10.83 -1.58
N LEU A 97 2.83 9.71 -2.16
CA LEU A 97 3.03 8.37 -1.61
C LEU A 97 4.45 7.80 -1.81
N TRP A 98 5.29 8.46 -2.61
CA TRP A 98 6.53 7.89 -3.17
C TRP A 98 7.79 8.38 -2.46
#